data_AF-A0A1E7GIP3-F1
#
_entry.id   AF-A0A1E7GIP3-F1
#
_cell.length_a   1.000
_cell.length_b   1.000
_cell.length_c   1.000
_cell.angle_alpha   90.00
_cell.angle_beta   90.00
_cell.angle_gamma   90.00
#
_symmetry.space_group_name_H-M   'P 1'
#
loop_
_entity.id
_entity.type
_entity.pdbx_description
1 polymer ?
#
loop_
_entity_poly.entity_id
_entity_poly.type
_entity_poly.pdbx_seq_one_letter_code
_entity_poly.pdbx_strand_id
1 'polypeptide(L)'
;MRYTILLQLTLPLLLIVLSSLPGHAHKVRIFAWEESGIINTEVKFSGGRPAKNAQISVTSIRDMKELLTGITDSNGMFSFPIPDTAKKNHYNLEISVNSGDGHKNSWLLNAADYLKITENTHQQQPAPSSPTSLQAAQQAPPEQQKSTLIVVDQEQLSQIIESALDKKLGPIKRSLAEQQEKKPSLQDIFGGIGYILGLAGIAAYFKSQKKR
;
A
#
# COMPACT_ATOMS: atom_id res chain seq x y z
N MET A 1 57.82 13.21 7.74
CA MET A 1 57.03 14.46 7.74
C MET A 1 55.91 14.53 6.68
N ARG A 2 56.17 14.32 5.38
CA ARG A 2 55.08 14.39 4.36
C ARG A 2 54.07 13.23 4.40
N TYR A 3 54.51 12.01 4.73
CA TYR A 3 53.62 10.84 4.85
C TYR A 3 52.82 10.81 6.16
N THR A 4 53.35 11.37 7.25
CA THR A 4 52.67 11.45 8.55
C THR A 4 51.41 12.31 8.46
N ILE A 5 51.46 13.45 7.76
CA ILE A 5 50.28 14.31 7.53
C ILE A 5 49.23 13.60 6.65
N LEU A 6 49.67 12.81 5.65
CA LEU A 6 48.76 12.04 4.80
C LEU A 6 48.02 10.97 5.63
N LEU A 7 48.77 10.21 6.45
CA LEU A 7 48.23 9.19 7.35
C LEU A 7 47.25 9.76 8.38
N GLN A 8 47.59 10.93 8.95
CA GLN A 8 46.77 11.68 9.91
C GLN A 8 45.45 12.21 9.31
N LEU A 9 45.33 12.32 7.99
CA LEU A 9 44.09 12.70 7.31
C LEU A 9 43.30 11.48 6.80
N THR A 10 43.98 10.41 6.37
CA THR A 10 43.29 9.19 5.91
C THR A 10 42.66 8.39 7.04
N LEU A 11 43.29 8.34 8.22
CA LEU A 11 42.77 7.59 9.37
C LEU A 11 41.42 8.14 9.91
N PRO A 12 41.25 9.45 10.17
CA PRO A 12 39.94 9.98 10.59
C PRO A 12 38.89 9.91 9.48
N LEU A 13 39.28 10.09 8.21
CA LEU A 13 38.36 9.92 7.07
C LEU A 13 37.83 8.47 6.99
N LEU A 14 38.71 7.48 7.16
CA LEU A 14 38.34 6.07 7.23
C LEU A 14 37.41 5.79 8.42
N LEU A 15 37.71 6.34 9.61
CA LEU A 15 36.85 6.23 10.79
C LEU A 15 35.45 6.86 10.59
N ILE A 16 35.35 8.00 9.90
CA ILE A 16 34.08 8.64 9.57
C ILE A 16 33.27 7.77 8.59
N VAL A 17 33.91 7.19 7.57
CA VAL A 17 33.25 6.25 6.65
C VAL A 17 32.79 4.97 7.39
N LEU A 18 33.61 4.42 8.29
CA LEU A 18 33.26 3.22 9.08
C LEU A 18 32.20 3.49 10.17
N SER A 19 32.06 4.73 10.64
CA SER A 19 30.99 5.12 11.57
C SER A 19 29.60 5.19 10.91
N SER A 20 29.53 5.07 9.58
CA SER A 20 28.28 5.02 8.80
C SER A 20 27.56 3.68 8.91
N LEU A 21 27.35 3.18 10.14
CA LEU A 21 26.54 2.00 10.41
C LEU A 21 25.09 2.29 10.00
N PRO A 22 24.44 1.44 9.18
CA PRO A 22 23.03 1.62 8.86
C PRO A 22 22.21 1.45 10.15
N GLY A 23 21.59 2.54 10.60
CA GLY A 23 20.73 2.51 11.78
C GLY A 23 19.59 1.51 11.60
N HIS A 24 19.31 0.71 12.62
CA HIS A 24 18.15 -0.20 12.68
C HIS A 24 16.83 0.59 12.83
N ALA A 25 16.50 1.40 11.83
CA ALA A 25 15.24 2.12 11.73
C ALA A 25 14.09 1.11 11.65
N HIS A 26 13.13 1.21 12.58
CA HIS A 26 11.97 0.33 12.64
C HIS A 26 10.93 0.75 11.61
N LYS A 27 11.24 0.55 10.32
CA LYS A 27 10.39 0.90 9.16
C LYS A 27 8.91 0.63 9.44
N VAL A 28 8.11 1.69 9.40
CA VAL A 28 6.64 1.58 9.39
C VAL A 28 6.18 1.24 7.98
N ARG A 29 5.19 0.37 7.86
CA ARG A 29 4.52 0.02 6.61
C ARG A 29 3.06 0.42 6.73
N ILE A 30 2.53 1.02 5.67
CA ILE A 30 1.09 1.23 5.47
C ILE A 30 0.67 0.44 4.23
N PHE A 31 -0.50 -0.18 4.30
CA PHE A 31 -1.20 -0.78 3.18
C PHE A 31 -2.61 -0.18 3.14
N ALA A 32 -3.12 0.14 1.95
CA ALA A 32 -4.49 0.63 1.81
C ALA A 32 -5.21 -0.06 0.63
N TRP A 33 -6.49 -0.33 0.84
CA TRP A 33 -7.38 -0.95 -0.14
C TRP A 33 -8.78 -0.37 0.02
N GLU A 34 -9.63 -0.56 -0.99
CA GLU A 34 -11.05 -0.24 -0.90
C GLU A 34 -11.86 -1.54 -0.79
N GLU A 35 -12.93 -1.48 -0.01
CA GLU A 35 -13.88 -2.56 0.20
C GLU A 35 -15.26 -1.96 0.48
N SER A 36 -16.22 -2.21 -0.43
CA SER A 36 -17.61 -1.78 -0.31
C SER A 36 -17.81 -0.26 -0.09
N GLY A 37 -17.04 0.58 -0.77
CA GLY A 37 -17.09 2.04 -0.70
C GLY A 37 -16.31 2.65 0.48
N ILE A 38 -15.64 1.81 1.28
CA ILE A 38 -14.78 2.22 2.39
C ILE A 38 -13.33 1.95 2.03
N ILE A 39 -12.49 2.99 2.12
CA ILE A 39 -11.04 2.81 2.06
C ILE A 39 -10.56 2.40 3.45
N ASN A 40 -9.95 1.23 3.52
CA ASN A 40 -9.34 0.65 4.71
C ASN A 40 -7.82 0.84 4.63
N THR A 41 -7.20 1.11 5.77
CA THR A 41 -5.74 1.20 5.91
C THR A 41 -5.28 0.33 7.07
N GLU A 42 -4.15 -0.36 6.89
CA GLU A 42 -3.47 -1.12 7.93
C GLU A 42 -2.03 -0.63 8.07
N VAL A 43 -1.60 -0.34 9.31
CA VAL A 43 -0.25 0.14 9.62
C VAL A 43 0.45 -0.78 10.60
N LYS A 44 1.63 -1.28 10.20
CA LYS A 44 2.47 -2.20 10.99
C LYS A 44 3.94 -1.80 10.93
N PHE A 45 4.67 -1.99 12.02
CA PHE A 45 6.13 -1.89 12.03
C PHE A 45 6.79 -3.12 11.39
N SER A 46 8.08 -3.05 11.07
CA SER A 46 8.86 -4.14 10.44
C SER A 46 8.61 -5.52 11.02
N GLY A 47 8.50 -5.62 12.35
CA GLY A 47 8.26 -6.85 13.12
C GLY A 47 6.79 -7.23 13.30
N GLY A 48 5.89 -6.77 12.42
CA GLY A 48 4.46 -7.16 12.38
C GLY A 48 3.56 -6.52 13.44
N ARG A 49 4.11 -5.91 14.50
CA ARG A 49 3.34 -5.19 15.52
C ARG A 49 2.54 -4.04 14.89
N PRO A 50 1.26 -3.86 15.26
CA PRO A 50 0.45 -2.75 14.75
C PRO A 50 0.98 -1.41 15.27
N ALA A 51 0.96 -0.39 14.41
CA ALA A 51 1.25 0.98 14.80
C ALA A 51 -0.04 1.64 15.29
N LYS A 52 -0.24 1.67 16.61
CA LYS A 52 -1.41 2.25 17.27
C LYS A 52 -1.24 3.76 17.42
N ASN A 53 -2.34 4.52 17.39
CA ASN A 53 -2.35 5.97 17.54
C ASN A 53 -1.43 6.72 16.55
N ALA A 54 -1.19 6.14 15.36
CA ALA A 54 -0.38 6.74 14.31
C ALA A 54 -1.25 7.70 13.48
N GLN A 55 -0.71 8.88 13.17
CA GLN A 55 -1.39 9.88 12.37
C GLN A 55 -1.47 9.44 10.91
N ILE A 56 -2.66 9.49 10.32
CA ILE A 56 -2.92 9.32 8.89
C ILE A 56 -3.27 10.69 8.28
N SER A 57 -2.75 10.95 7.07
CA SER A 57 -3.16 12.06 6.20
C SER A 57 -3.42 11.53 4.79
N VAL A 58 -4.57 11.89 4.21
CA VAL A 58 -5.00 11.47 2.86
C VAL A 58 -5.01 12.69 1.95
N THR A 59 -4.16 12.67 0.91
CA THR A 59 -3.89 13.81 0.04
C THR A 59 -4.18 13.47 -1.42
N SER A 60 -4.83 14.38 -2.15
CA SER A 60 -4.93 14.28 -3.62
C SER A 60 -3.57 14.58 -4.24
N ILE A 61 -3.01 13.64 -5.02
CA ILE A 61 -1.71 13.88 -5.68
C ILE A 61 -1.77 14.92 -6.80
N ARG A 62 -2.98 15.19 -7.35
CA ARG A 62 -3.16 16.17 -8.43
C ARG A 62 -3.10 17.59 -7.91
N ASP A 63 -3.81 17.83 -6.81
CA ASP A 63 -4.03 19.17 -6.27
C ASP A 63 -3.13 19.45 -5.05
N MET A 64 -2.37 18.46 -4.59
CA MET A 64 -1.61 18.45 -3.33
C MET A 64 -2.45 18.82 -2.09
N LYS A 65 -3.77 18.64 -2.19
CA LYS A 65 -4.74 19.02 -1.16
C LYS A 65 -5.03 17.84 -0.22
N GLU A 66 -4.83 18.06 1.07
CA GLU A 66 -5.30 17.15 2.11
C GLU A 66 -6.84 17.09 2.10
N LEU A 67 -7.38 15.89 2.01
CA LEU A 67 -8.82 15.60 1.93
C LEU A 67 -9.39 15.24 3.30
N LEU A 68 -8.63 14.49 4.10
CA LEU A 68 -8.93 14.15 5.49
C LEU A 68 -7.69 13.68 6.24
N THR A 69 -7.81 13.66 7.56
CA THR A 69 -6.83 13.07 8.49
C THR A 69 -7.51 12.06 9.39
N GLY A 70 -6.71 11.20 10.02
CA GLY A 70 -7.19 10.16 10.92
C GLY A 70 -6.12 9.66 11.87
N ILE A 71 -6.49 8.77 12.78
CA ILE A 71 -5.58 8.13 13.72
C ILE A 71 -5.88 6.63 13.72
N THR A 72 -4.83 5.80 13.69
CA THR A 72 -4.98 4.33 13.73
C THR A 72 -5.42 3.81 15.09
N ASP A 73 -6.26 2.77 15.07
CA ASP A 73 -6.81 2.11 16.24
C ASP A 73 -5.81 1.19 16.97
N SER A 74 -6.32 0.39 17.92
CA SER A 74 -5.53 -0.56 18.67
C SER A 74 -4.94 -1.72 17.86
N ASN A 75 -5.43 -1.95 16.63
CA ASN A 75 -5.00 -2.93 15.65
C ASN A 75 -4.14 -2.33 14.53
N GLY A 76 -3.88 -1.01 14.58
CA GLY A 76 -3.17 -0.29 13.52
C GLY A 76 -4.04 0.01 12.30
N MET A 77 -5.36 -0.10 12.44
CA MET A 77 -6.34 0.12 11.38
C MET A 77 -6.89 1.54 11.39
N PHE A 78 -7.15 2.11 10.22
CA PHE A 78 -8.00 3.29 10.06
C PHE A 78 -8.81 3.18 8.77
N SER A 79 -10.12 3.45 8.83
CA SER A 79 -11.04 3.27 7.71
C SER A 79 -11.93 4.49 7.53
N PHE A 80 -12.19 4.86 6.28
CA PHE A 80 -12.93 6.07 5.93
C PHE A 80 -13.69 5.90 4.60
N PRO A 81 -14.87 6.54 4.41
CA PRO A 81 -15.56 6.52 3.14
C PRO A 81 -14.74 7.24 2.06
N ILE A 82 -14.84 6.80 0.80
CA ILE A 82 -14.18 7.46 -0.33
C ILE A 82 -14.55 8.97 -0.35
N PRO A 83 -13.60 9.91 -0.29
CA PRO A 83 -13.91 11.34 -0.28
C PRO A 83 -14.63 11.78 -1.57
N ASP A 84 -15.72 12.54 -1.44
CA ASP A 84 -16.51 13.01 -2.60
C ASP A 84 -15.67 13.72 -3.67
N THR A 85 -14.72 14.56 -3.24
CA THR A 85 -13.78 15.25 -4.14
C THR A 85 -12.90 14.29 -4.92
N ALA A 86 -12.47 13.19 -4.29
CA ALA A 86 -11.67 12.16 -4.95
C ALA A 86 -12.51 11.31 -5.90
N LYS A 87 -13.77 11.01 -5.53
CA LYS A 87 -14.73 10.28 -6.36
C LYS A 87 -15.12 11.07 -7.61
N LYS A 88 -15.52 12.34 -7.47
CA LYS A 88 -15.99 13.18 -8.57
C LYS A 88 -14.90 13.53 -9.59
N ASN A 89 -13.65 13.64 -9.17
CA ASN A 89 -12.54 14.08 -10.01
C ASN A 89 -11.53 12.96 -10.33
N HIS A 90 -11.81 11.71 -9.95
CA HIS A 90 -10.97 10.53 -10.17
C HIS A 90 -9.51 10.72 -9.71
N TYR A 91 -9.32 11.14 -8.46
CA TYR A 91 -8.00 11.46 -7.91
C TYR A 91 -7.27 10.25 -7.34
N ASN A 92 -6.04 9.99 -7.80
CA ASN A 92 -5.16 9.10 -7.03
C ASN A 92 -4.86 9.74 -5.66
N LEU A 93 -4.85 8.92 -4.62
CA LEU A 93 -4.68 9.34 -3.23
C LEU A 93 -3.31 8.91 -2.73
N GLU A 94 -2.52 9.85 -2.19
CA GLU A 94 -1.42 9.52 -1.31
C GLU A 94 -1.98 9.41 0.11
N ILE A 95 -1.91 8.20 0.68
CA ILE A 95 -2.29 7.92 2.06
C ILE A 95 -0.99 7.77 2.83
N SER A 96 -0.66 8.79 3.61
CA SER A 96 0.57 8.85 4.40
C SER A 96 0.33 8.52 5.86
N VAL A 97 1.32 7.92 6.51
CA VAL A 97 1.35 7.65 7.94
C VAL A 97 2.55 8.30 8.62
N ASN A 98 2.34 8.83 9.82
CA ASN A 98 3.37 9.29 10.73
C ASN A 98 3.10 8.72 12.14
N SER A 99 3.97 7.83 12.60
CA SER A 99 3.86 7.16 13.91
C SER A 99 4.80 7.75 14.99
N GLY A 100 5.39 8.92 14.73
CA GLY A 100 6.37 9.56 15.62
C GLY A 100 7.81 9.13 15.36
N ASP A 101 8.77 9.81 15.99
CA ASP A 101 10.21 9.47 15.97
C ASP A 101 10.84 9.24 14.58
N GLY A 102 10.32 9.92 13.56
CA GLY A 102 10.76 9.78 12.16
C GLY A 102 10.17 8.58 11.41
N HIS A 103 9.32 7.77 12.04
CA HIS A 103 8.64 6.63 11.42
C HIS A 103 7.47 7.10 10.55
N LYS A 104 7.79 7.40 9.28
CA LYS A 104 6.84 7.78 8.23
C LYS A 104 6.90 6.85 7.03
N ASN A 105 5.77 6.71 6.33
CA ASN A 105 5.67 6.01 5.04
C ASN A 105 4.39 6.46 4.30
N SER A 106 4.23 6.16 3.02
CA SER A 106 3.00 6.42 2.27
C SER A 106 2.61 5.28 1.35
N TRP A 107 1.33 5.25 0.98
CA TRP A 107 0.73 4.32 0.03
C TRP A 107 0.00 5.12 -1.05
N LEU A 108 0.30 4.83 -2.33
CA LEU A 108 -0.43 5.38 -3.47
C LEU A 108 -1.62 4.48 -3.79
N LEU A 109 -2.84 4.98 -3.62
CA LEU A 109 -4.07 4.31 -3.99
C LEU A 109 -4.64 4.96 -5.27
N ASN A 110 -4.68 4.22 -6.39
CA ASN A 110 -5.14 4.79 -7.66
C ASN A 110 -6.66 4.88 -7.72
N ALA A 111 -7.18 5.90 -8.40
CA ALA A 111 -8.61 6.06 -8.67
C ALA A 111 -9.21 4.82 -9.36
N ALA A 112 -8.46 4.21 -10.28
CA ALA A 112 -8.88 2.98 -10.97
C ALA A 112 -8.94 1.74 -10.05
N ASP A 113 -8.41 1.78 -8.83
CA ASP A 113 -8.45 0.65 -7.89
C ASP A 113 -9.62 0.78 -6.91
N TYR A 114 -9.94 1.99 -6.44
CA TYR A 114 -11.01 2.23 -5.44
C TYR A 114 -12.37 2.68 -6.01
N LEU A 115 -12.47 2.97 -7.31
CA LEU A 115 -13.74 3.37 -7.94
C LEU A 115 -14.51 2.22 -8.59
N LYS A 116 -13.83 1.15 -9.02
CA LYS A 116 -14.43 0.00 -9.72
C LYS A 116 -15.60 -0.64 -8.95
N ILE A 117 -15.49 -0.74 -7.63
CA ILE A 117 -16.49 -1.42 -6.78
C ILE A 117 -17.71 -0.54 -6.52
N THR A 118 -17.61 0.78 -6.73
CA THR A 118 -18.68 1.73 -6.40
C THR A 118 -19.76 1.84 -7.49
N GLU A 119 -19.46 1.44 -8.73
CA GLU A 119 -20.39 1.57 -9.88
C GLU A 119 -21.56 0.56 -9.82
N ASN A 120 -21.40 -0.56 -9.11
CA ASN A 120 -22.42 -1.63 -9.03
C ASN A 120 -23.54 -1.41 -7.98
N THR A 121 -23.55 -0.28 -7.24
CA THR A 121 -24.37 -0.16 -6.00
C THR A 121 -25.42 0.97 -6.01
N HIS A 122 -25.77 1.57 -7.15
CA HIS A 122 -26.72 2.70 -7.20
C HIS A 122 -27.83 2.59 -8.28
N GLN A 123 -28.66 1.55 -8.18
CA GLN A 123 -29.96 1.44 -8.88
C GLN A 123 -31.05 0.88 -7.95
N GLN A 124 -31.39 1.59 -6.86
CA GLN A 124 -32.60 1.31 -6.08
C GLN A 124 -33.26 2.62 -5.59
N GLN A 125 -34.37 2.96 -6.23
CA GLN A 125 -35.24 4.13 -6.06
C GLN A 125 -36.70 3.56 -6.07
N PRO A 126 -37.69 4.13 -5.35
CA PRO A 126 -38.42 3.35 -4.35
C PRO A 126 -39.65 2.60 -4.87
N ALA A 127 -40.09 1.62 -4.08
CA ALA A 127 -41.32 0.88 -4.32
C ALA A 127 -42.57 1.77 -4.23
N PRO A 128 -43.47 1.75 -5.25
CA PRO A 128 -44.83 2.22 -5.09
C PRO A 128 -45.66 1.17 -4.36
N SER A 129 -46.16 1.52 -3.18
CA SER A 129 -47.15 0.74 -2.45
C SER A 129 -48.53 0.83 -3.12
N SER A 130 -49.20 -0.32 -3.30
CA SER A 130 -50.65 -0.39 -3.59
C SER A 130 -51.29 -1.48 -2.73
N PRO A 131 -52.35 -1.18 -1.96
CA PRO A 131 -53.08 -2.17 -1.18
C PRO A 131 -54.21 -2.80 -2.00
N THR A 132 -54.53 -4.06 -1.77
CA THR A 132 -55.89 -4.63 -1.87
C THR A 132 -55.92 -5.97 -1.15
N SER A 133 -56.84 -6.13 -0.21
CA SER A 133 -57.20 -7.40 0.42
C SER A 133 -58.26 -8.13 -0.43
N LEU A 134 -58.29 -9.47 -0.39
CA LEU A 134 -59.51 -10.24 -0.06
C LEU A 134 -59.25 -11.76 0.04
N GLN A 135 -60.13 -12.40 0.80
CA GLN A 135 -60.04 -13.72 1.44
C GLN A 135 -60.20 -14.99 0.57
N ALA A 136 -59.50 -16.05 1.02
CA ALA A 136 -60.01 -17.40 1.35
C ALA A 136 -60.18 -18.54 0.32
N ALA A 137 -60.09 -19.75 0.93
CA ALA A 137 -60.59 -21.08 0.54
C ALA A 137 -59.70 -22.05 -0.25
N GLN A 138 -59.37 -23.14 0.45
CA GLN A 138 -58.63 -24.34 0.03
C GLN A 138 -59.31 -25.17 -1.08
N GLN A 139 -58.50 -25.84 -1.93
CA GLN A 139 -58.41 -27.32 -2.10
C GLN A 139 -57.53 -27.68 -3.31
N ALA A 140 -57.09 -28.95 -3.40
CA ALA A 140 -56.08 -29.47 -4.34
C ALA A 140 -56.44 -30.93 -4.74
N PRO A 141 -55.65 -31.65 -5.56
CA PRO A 141 -55.07 -31.35 -6.89
C PRO A 141 -55.61 -32.40 -7.94
N PRO A 142 -55.19 -32.47 -9.22
CA PRO A 142 -53.81 -32.76 -9.71
C PRO A 142 -53.39 -31.82 -10.87
N GLU A 143 -52.35 -31.97 -11.71
CA GLU A 143 -51.25 -32.96 -11.86
C GLU A 143 -50.03 -32.31 -12.61
N GLN A 144 -49.03 -33.13 -12.95
CA GLN A 144 -48.08 -33.03 -14.07
C GLN A 144 -47.03 -31.88 -14.16
N GLN A 145 -45.78 -32.31 -13.93
CA GLN A 145 -44.53 -31.88 -14.58
C GLN A 145 -44.12 -30.39 -14.61
N LYS A 146 -43.00 -30.11 -13.93
CA LYS A 146 -41.83 -29.56 -14.64
C LYS A 146 -40.50 -30.00 -14.01
N SER A 147 -39.58 -30.41 -14.88
CA SER A 147 -38.19 -30.68 -14.51
C SER A 147 -37.56 -29.41 -13.93
N THR A 148 -36.89 -29.52 -12.79
CA THR A 148 -36.12 -28.40 -12.19
C THR A 148 -34.86 -28.18 -13.02
N LEU A 149 -35.01 -27.43 -14.12
CA LEU A 149 -33.89 -26.75 -14.75
C LEU A 149 -33.34 -25.74 -13.73
N ILE A 150 -32.25 -26.11 -13.07
CA ILE A 150 -31.40 -25.14 -12.38
C ILE A 150 -30.77 -24.29 -13.48
N VAL A 151 -31.47 -23.22 -13.86
CA VAL A 151 -30.85 -22.10 -14.56
C VAL A 151 -29.92 -21.47 -13.54
N VAL A 152 -28.66 -21.94 -13.53
CA VAL A 152 -27.58 -21.25 -12.85
C VAL A 152 -27.42 -19.93 -13.58
N ASP A 153 -27.96 -18.88 -12.97
CA ASP A 153 -27.83 -17.54 -13.49
C ASP A 153 -26.34 -17.18 -13.58
N GLN A 154 -25.89 -16.92 -14.80
CA GLN A 154 -24.47 -16.80 -15.12
C GLN A 154 -23.85 -15.58 -14.41
N GLU A 155 -24.67 -14.56 -14.11
CA GLU A 155 -24.28 -13.40 -13.31
C GLU A 155 -24.03 -13.76 -11.84
N GLN A 156 -24.90 -14.57 -11.22
CA GLN A 156 -24.73 -15.02 -9.83
C GLN A 156 -23.47 -15.87 -9.66
N LEU A 157 -23.19 -16.77 -10.62
CA LEU A 157 -21.96 -17.55 -10.63
C LEU A 157 -20.72 -16.65 -10.78
N SER A 158 -20.80 -15.62 -11.65
CA SER A 158 -19.72 -14.65 -11.85
C SER A 158 -19.43 -13.84 -10.58
N GLN A 159 -20.46 -13.35 -9.88
CA GLN A 159 -20.32 -12.63 -8.60
C GLN A 159 -19.71 -13.50 -7.49
N ILE A 160 -20.09 -14.78 -7.41
CA ILE A 160 -19.50 -15.74 -6.46
C ILE A 160 -18.02 -16.00 -6.79
N ILE A 161 -17.68 -16.13 -8.08
CA ILE A 161 -16.30 -16.32 -8.53
C ILE A 161 -15.46 -15.06 -8.24
N GLU A 162 -15.94 -13.87 -8.58
CA GLU A 162 -15.20 -12.61 -8.41
C GLU A 162 -14.97 -12.28 -6.92
N SER A 163 -16.01 -12.40 -6.08
CA SER A 163 -15.88 -12.24 -4.63
C SER A 163 -15.02 -13.31 -3.95
N ALA A 164 -14.94 -14.52 -4.51
CA ALA A 164 -13.99 -15.55 -4.06
C ALA A 164 -12.56 -15.26 -4.53
N LEU A 165 -12.38 -14.69 -5.73
CA LEU A 165 -11.08 -14.30 -6.26
C LEU A 165 -10.49 -13.13 -5.45
N ASP A 166 -11.23 -12.06 -5.18
CA ASP A 166 -10.69 -10.91 -4.44
C ASP A 166 -10.23 -11.29 -3.02
N LYS A 167 -11.02 -12.12 -2.32
CA LYS A 167 -10.65 -12.71 -1.02
C LYS A 167 -9.36 -13.54 -1.06
N LYS A 168 -8.94 -14.02 -2.24
CA LYS A 168 -7.69 -14.80 -2.44
C LYS A 168 -6.56 -13.97 -3.05
N LEU A 169 -6.87 -12.97 -3.87
CA LEU A 169 -5.89 -12.12 -4.55
C LEU A 169 -5.35 -11.00 -3.65
N GLY A 170 -6.14 -10.49 -2.70
CA GLY A 170 -5.66 -9.53 -1.68
C GLY A 170 -4.42 -10.04 -0.92
N PRO A 171 -4.46 -11.24 -0.30
CA PRO A 171 -3.31 -11.86 0.35
C PRO A 171 -2.10 -12.09 -0.56
N ILE A 172 -2.31 -12.41 -1.84
CA ILE A 172 -1.21 -12.64 -2.80
C ILE A 172 -0.53 -11.32 -3.19
N LYS A 173 -1.31 -10.28 -3.52
CA LYS A 173 -0.81 -8.91 -3.76
C LYS A 173 0.00 -8.41 -2.56
N ARG A 174 -0.47 -8.68 -1.34
CA ARG A 174 0.24 -8.39 -0.09
C ARG A 174 1.59 -9.11 -0.01
N SER A 175 1.64 -10.43 -0.22
CA SER A 175 2.91 -11.19 -0.19
C SER A 175 3.90 -10.73 -1.26
N LEU A 176 3.41 -10.31 -2.44
CA LEU A 176 4.26 -9.82 -3.52
C LEU A 176 4.87 -8.45 -3.18
N ALA A 177 4.10 -7.56 -2.55
CA ALA A 177 4.59 -6.28 -2.02
C ALA A 177 5.60 -6.47 -0.88
N GLU A 178 5.41 -7.48 -0.02
CA GLU A 178 6.37 -7.86 1.04
C GLU A 178 7.70 -8.42 0.45
N GLN A 179 7.65 -9.11 -0.69
CA GLN A 179 8.84 -9.67 -1.35
C GLN A 179 9.62 -8.68 -2.25
N GLN A 180 9.02 -7.59 -2.71
CA GLN A 180 9.68 -6.60 -3.58
C GLN A 180 10.63 -5.64 -2.84
N GLU A 181 10.93 -5.86 -1.55
CA GLU A 181 11.96 -5.12 -0.81
C GLU A 181 13.37 -5.43 -1.38
N LYS A 182 13.77 -4.69 -2.43
CA LYS A 182 15.15 -4.65 -2.94
C LYS A 182 16.09 -4.14 -1.85
N LYS A 183 16.72 -5.08 -1.13
CA LYS A 183 17.89 -4.82 -0.30
C LYS A 183 19.08 -4.47 -1.21
N PRO A 184 19.98 -3.57 -0.80
CA PRO A 184 21.25 -3.37 -1.51
C PRO A 184 21.95 -4.71 -1.67
N SER A 185 22.34 -5.05 -2.90
CA SER A 185 23.11 -6.25 -3.17
C SER A 185 24.51 -6.10 -2.56
N LEU A 186 25.13 -7.22 -2.18
CA LEU A 186 26.57 -7.23 -1.87
C LEU A 186 27.38 -6.64 -3.03
N GLN A 187 26.92 -6.83 -4.27
CA GLN A 187 27.55 -6.27 -5.46
C GLN A 187 27.45 -4.74 -5.53
N ASP A 188 26.37 -4.13 -5.05
CA ASP A 188 26.23 -2.67 -4.98
C ASP A 188 27.20 -2.07 -3.96
N ILE A 189 27.35 -2.75 -2.82
CA ILE A 189 28.26 -2.37 -1.73
C ILE A 189 29.72 -2.48 -2.18
N PHE A 190 30.13 -3.65 -2.69
CA PHE A 190 31.50 -3.85 -3.18
C PHE A 190 31.81 -3.00 -4.42
N GLY A 191 30.84 -2.77 -5.29
CA GLY A 191 30.97 -1.85 -6.43
C GLY A 191 31.22 -0.41 -6.01
N GLY A 192 30.47 0.09 -5.02
CA GLY A 192 30.67 1.43 -4.43
C GLY A 192 32.05 1.58 -3.79
N ILE A 193 32.49 0.59 -2.99
CA ILE A 193 33.82 0.57 -2.38
C ILE A 193 34.91 0.56 -3.47
N GLY A 194 34.77 -0.28 -4.50
CA GLY A 194 35.69 -0.37 -5.63
C GLY A 194 35.81 0.94 -6.42
N TYR A 195 34.70 1.65 -6.62
CA TYR A 195 34.69 2.95 -7.30
C TYR A 195 35.45 4.02 -6.50
N ILE A 196 35.23 4.10 -5.19
CA ILE A 196 35.93 5.05 -4.30
C ILE A 196 37.44 4.78 -4.28
N LEU A 197 37.84 3.50 -4.12
CA LEU A 197 39.25 3.11 -4.13
C LEU A 197 39.89 3.32 -5.51
N GLY A 198 39.16 3.08 -6.60
CA GLY A 198 39.62 3.31 -7.97
C GLY A 198 39.93 4.79 -8.23
N LEU A 199 39.00 5.69 -7.92
CA LEU A 199 39.21 7.14 -8.07
C LEU A 199 40.37 7.65 -7.18
N ALA A 200 40.43 7.19 -5.93
CA ALA A 200 41.52 7.54 -5.01
C ALA A 200 42.88 7.06 -5.53
N GLY A 201 42.95 5.84 -6.08
CA GLY A 201 44.16 5.27 -6.69
C GLY A 201 44.62 6.05 -7.92
N ILE A 202 43.69 6.41 -8.83
CA ILE A 202 43.99 7.23 -10.01
C ILE A 202 44.53 8.61 -9.60
N ALA A 203 43.87 9.28 -8.64
CA ALA A 203 44.33 10.56 -8.11
C ALA A 203 45.72 10.47 -7.44
N ALA A 204 45.99 9.38 -6.70
CA ALA A 204 47.30 9.14 -6.11
C ALA A 204 48.39 8.88 -7.16
N TYR A 205 48.08 8.16 -8.24
CA TYR A 205 48.99 7.89 -9.35
C TYR A 205 49.41 9.17 -10.08
N PHE A 206 48.47 10.02 -10.50
CA PHE A 206 48.81 11.30 -11.11
C PHE A 206 49.57 12.24 -10.15
N LYS A 207 49.26 12.20 -8.86
CA LYS A 207 49.98 12.96 -7.82
C LYS A 207 51.39 12.44 -7.54
N SER A 208 51.68 11.15 -7.78
CA SER A 208 53.03 10.59 -7.67
C SER A 208 53.90 10.93 -8.89
N GLN A 209 53.31 10.94 -10.09
CA GLN A 209 53.95 11.38 -11.33
C GLN A 209 54.40 12.84 -11.26
N LYS A 210 53.58 13.75 -10.69
CA LYS A 210 53.90 15.19 -10.54
C LYS A 210 54.98 15.51 -9.47
N LYS A 211 55.70 14.50 -8.99
CA LYS A 211 56.71 14.62 -7.91
C LYS A 211 58.01 13.87 -8.21
N ARG A 212 58.14 13.37 -9.43
CA ARG A 212 59.40 12.99 -10.08
C ARG A 212 59.88 14.15 -10.94
#